data_AF-A0A534T4P2-F1
#
_entry.id   AF-A0A534T4P2-F1
#
_cell.length_a   1.000
_cell.length_b   1.000
_cell.length_c   1.000
_cell.angle_alpha   90.00
_cell.angle_beta   90.00
_cell.angle_gamma   90.00
#
_symmetry.space_group_name_H-M   'P 1'
#
loop_
_entity.id
_entity.type
_entity.pdbx_description
1 polymer ?
#
loop_
_entity_poly.entity_id
_entity_poly.type
_entity_poly.pdbx_seq_one_letter_code
_entity_poly.pdbx_strand_id
1 'polypeptide(L)'
;MRLIAALVIGVAVVVAGRVAAVHFDEFGVVPKDKATAKCEYKAAAQVVKASKKIAACHIKRALSLGKLDEAAEETCETSVAAAYDAKVHGATCPTCFTNLKGSTLVTIVDSQSGAVYCSGSTAFGTDDGSAKIPPDKATAKCENKVATKLAKLVGAITACHVKAAKVAFKTKITTDQNTDQSCEDAAKAAFTKTSTTGCTCVNLKSIADNTENLLDFANESIFCASPSGAFVDGTPG
;
A
#
# COMPACT_ATOMS: atom_id res chain seq x y z
N MET A 1 -33.79 2.52 18.32
CA MET A 1 -33.14 3.46 17.37
C MET A 1 -31.69 3.04 17.21
N ARG A 2 -31.37 2.42 16.06
CA ARG A 2 -30.02 1.92 15.75
C ARG A 2 -29.33 3.01 14.91
N LEU A 3 -28.49 3.81 15.54
CA LEU A 3 -27.76 4.90 14.90
C LEU A 3 -26.26 4.61 14.97
N ILE A 4 -25.65 4.55 13.78
CA ILE A 4 -24.30 5.03 13.45
C ILE A 4 -23.12 4.35 14.17
N ALA A 5 -22.52 3.37 13.50
CA ALA A 5 -21.14 2.90 13.77
C ALA A 5 -20.46 2.49 12.45
N ALA A 6 -20.47 3.40 11.46
CA ALA A 6 -19.81 3.22 10.16
C ALA A 6 -18.84 4.37 9.85
N LEU A 7 -18.18 4.92 10.87
CA LEU A 7 -17.15 5.94 10.70
C LEU A 7 -15.96 5.62 11.61
N VAL A 8 -14.75 5.87 11.09
CA VAL A 8 -13.42 5.68 11.72
C VAL A 8 -12.99 4.20 11.72
N ILE A 9 -11.92 3.78 11.02
CA ILE A 9 -10.51 4.06 11.28
C ILE A 9 -9.73 3.84 9.96
N GLY A 10 -8.86 4.79 9.57
CA GLY A 10 -7.89 4.55 8.48
C GLY A 10 -7.44 5.76 7.64
N VAL A 11 -7.95 6.97 7.86
CA VAL A 11 -7.44 8.19 7.17
C VAL A 11 -7.33 9.32 8.18
N ALA A 12 -6.33 9.28 9.06
CA ALA A 12 -6.10 10.38 10.01
C ALA A 12 -4.68 10.49 10.60
N VAL A 13 -3.61 10.13 9.87
CA VAL A 13 -2.24 10.63 10.10
C VAL A 13 -1.49 10.33 8.79
N VAL A 14 -1.08 11.22 7.89
CA VAL A 14 -0.23 12.44 7.90
C VAL A 14 -0.49 13.04 6.49
N VAL A 15 -1.13 14.20 6.27
CA VAL A 15 -0.62 15.57 6.34
C VAL A 15 -1.84 16.50 6.29
N ALA A 16 -2.09 17.26 7.36
CA ALA A 16 -2.87 18.48 7.25
C ALA A 16 -1.97 19.57 6.67
N GLY A 17 -2.40 20.16 5.54
CA GLY A 17 -1.97 21.49 5.12
C GLY A 17 -1.18 21.54 3.81
N ARG A 18 -1.87 21.47 2.67
CA ARG A 18 -1.85 22.50 1.62
C ARG A 18 -3.20 22.52 0.87
N VAL A 19 -3.91 23.64 1.06
CA VAL A 19 -4.62 24.47 0.06
C VAL A 19 -5.16 23.74 -1.16
N ALA A 20 -6.48 23.87 -1.42
CA ALA A 20 -7.17 23.62 -2.70
C ALA A 20 -6.21 23.29 -3.87
N ALA A 21 -5.82 22.02 -3.95
CA ALA A 21 -4.87 21.53 -4.93
C ALA A 21 -5.66 20.74 -5.97
N VAL A 22 -5.59 21.24 -7.18
CA VAL A 22 -5.80 20.55 -8.46
C VAL A 22 -5.76 19.02 -8.29
N HIS A 23 -6.84 18.35 -8.69
CA HIS A 23 -6.84 16.89 -8.92
C HIS A 23 -5.72 16.57 -9.92
N PHE A 24 -4.68 15.89 -9.45
CA PHE A 24 -3.69 15.21 -10.28
C PHE A 24 -3.87 13.74 -9.95
N ASP A 25 -4.89 13.10 -10.53
CA ASP A 25 -5.34 11.76 -10.10
C ASP A 25 -4.25 10.70 -10.35
N GLU A 26 -3.26 10.97 -11.22
CA GLU A 26 -2.23 9.98 -11.56
C GLU A 26 -0.80 10.52 -11.67
N PHE A 27 -0.63 11.85 -11.64
CA PHE A 27 0.70 12.46 -11.74
C PHE A 27 0.90 13.59 -10.74
N GLY A 28 0.96 13.22 -9.47
CA GLY A 28 1.52 14.10 -8.45
C GLY A 28 3.01 14.36 -8.64
N VAL A 29 3.76 13.54 -9.40
CA VAL A 29 5.23 13.59 -9.36
C VAL A 29 5.91 12.70 -10.45
N VAL A 30 6.49 13.29 -11.51
CA VAL A 30 7.41 12.61 -12.47
C VAL A 30 8.87 12.72 -12.01
N PRO A 31 9.66 11.62 -11.97
CA PRO A 31 11.05 11.67 -11.55
C PRO A 31 11.83 12.83 -12.19
N LYS A 32 12.49 13.65 -11.37
CA LYS A 32 13.20 14.85 -11.84
C LYS A 32 14.28 14.54 -12.88
N ASP A 33 14.99 13.44 -12.71
CA ASP A 33 16.11 13.02 -13.54
C ASP A 33 16.32 11.49 -13.45
N LYS A 34 17.26 10.96 -14.25
CA LYS A 34 17.53 9.51 -14.31
C LYS A 34 18.09 8.92 -13.01
N ALA A 35 18.84 9.69 -12.22
CA ALA A 35 19.39 9.20 -10.95
C ALA A 35 18.28 9.11 -9.90
N THR A 36 17.46 10.16 -9.82
CA THR A 36 16.24 10.23 -9.01
C THR A 36 15.29 9.08 -9.36
N ALA A 37 14.98 8.89 -10.65
CA ALA A 37 14.09 7.81 -11.12
C ALA A 37 14.57 6.41 -10.70
N LYS A 38 15.88 6.15 -10.73
CA LYS A 38 16.43 4.86 -10.27
C LYS A 38 16.16 4.63 -8.78
N CYS A 39 16.26 5.68 -7.95
CA CYS A 39 15.96 5.59 -6.54
C CYS A 39 14.47 5.38 -6.27
N GLU A 40 13.59 6.14 -6.93
CA GLU A 40 12.13 6.05 -6.75
C GLU A 40 11.58 4.69 -7.23
N TYR A 41 12.03 4.18 -8.37
CA TYR A 41 11.66 2.84 -8.82
C TYR A 41 12.21 1.73 -7.91
N LYS A 42 13.41 1.93 -7.33
CA LYS A 42 13.94 1.01 -6.33
C LYS A 42 13.10 1.05 -5.05
N ALA A 43 12.69 2.23 -4.60
CA ALA A 43 11.84 2.42 -3.43
C ALA A 43 10.49 1.73 -3.63
N ALA A 44 9.81 1.96 -4.76
CA ALA A 44 8.58 1.26 -5.14
C ALA A 44 8.75 -0.28 -5.08
N ALA A 45 9.85 -0.80 -5.63
CA ALA A 45 10.14 -2.23 -5.58
C ALA A 45 10.45 -2.73 -4.16
N GLN A 46 10.98 -1.91 -3.26
CA GLN A 46 11.15 -2.26 -1.85
C GLN A 46 9.83 -2.19 -1.08
N VAL A 47 8.93 -1.25 -1.38
CA VAL A 47 7.59 -1.18 -0.78
C VAL A 47 6.86 -2.50 -1.00
N VAL A 48 6.77 -2.96 -2.27
CA VAL A 48 6.14 -4.24 -2.61
C VAL A 48 6.77 -5.42 -1.85
N LYS A 49 8.09 -5.42 -1.68
CA LYS A 49 8.79 -6.49 -0.93
C LYS A 49 8.53 -6.42 0.57
N ALA A 50 8.47 -5.22 1.14
CA ALA A 50 8.20 -5.00 2.55
C ALA A 50 6.75 -5.36 2.88
N SER A 51 5.76 -4.83 2.15
CA SER A 51 4.34 -5.16 2.35
C SER A 51 4.08 -6.66 2.23
N LYS A 52 4.72 -7.36 1.29
CA LYS A 52 4.62 -8.82 1.19
C LYS A 52 5.19 -9.56 2.41
N LYS A 53 6.27 -9.03 3.01
CA LYS A 53 6.93 -9.64 4.17
C LYS A 53 6.18 -9.35 5.47
N ILE A 54 5.67 -8.13 5.64
CA ILE A 54 4.77 -7.74 6.73
C ILE A 54 3.53 -8.63 6.70
N ALA A 55 2.85 -8.73 5.54
CA ALA A 55 1.73 -9.65 5.39
C ALA A 55 2.10 -11.12 5.70
N ALA A 56 3.36 -11.53 5.52
CA ALA A 56 3.82 -12.87 5.90
C ALA A 56 4.01 -13.05 7.42
N CYS A 57 4.25 -11.98 8.18
CA CYS A 57 4.19 -11.98 9.64
C CYS A 57 2.74 -12.26 10.11
N HIS A 58 1.77 -11.50 9.57
CA HIS A 58 0.34 -11.70 9.89
C HIS A 58 -0.13 -13.09 9.48
N ILE A 59 0.29 -13.58 8.30
CA ILE A 59 -0.05 -14.95 7.85
C ILE A 59 0.43 -16.01 8.86
N LYS A 60 1.64 -15.86 9.41
CA LYS A 60 2.15 -16.81 10.41
C LYS A 60 1.31 -16.75 11.69
N ARG A 61 0.97 -15.55 12.17
CA ARG A 61 0.14 -15.37 13.35
C ARG A 61 -1.25 -15.95 13.16
N ALA A 62 -1.91 -15.66 12.04
CA ALA A 62 -3.20 -16.22 11.66
C ALA A 62 -3.18 -17.76 11.58
N LEU A 63 -2.17 -18.35 10.93
CA LEU A 63 -2.02 -19.82 10.85
C LEU A 63 -1.77 -20.48 12.21
N SER A 64 -1.16 -19.75 13.14
CA SER A 64 -0.95 -20.22 14.50
C SER A 64 -2.22 -20.19 15.35
N LEU A 65 -3.29 -19.56 14.87
CA LEU A 65 -4.52 -19.27 15.62
C LEU A 65 -4.22 -18.52 16.94
N GLY A 66 -3.32 -17.53 16.87
CA GLY A 66 -2.93 -16.71 18.03
C GLY A 66 -1.99 -17.41 19.02
N LYS A 67 -1.45 -18.59 18.69
CA LYS A 67 -0.41 -19.24 19.51
C LYS A 67 0.95 -18.54 19.39
N LEU A 68 1.20 -17.90 18.26
CA LEU A 68 2.24 -16.90 18.11
C LEU A 68 1.68 -15.60 18.70
N ASP A 69 2.35 -15.08 19.73
CA ASP A 69 1.91 -13.90 20.46
C ASP A 69 2.18 -12.61 19.68
N GLU A 70 1.65 -11.51 20.20
CA GLU A 70 1.78 -10.18 19.61
C GLU A 70 3.22 -9.73 19.48
N ALA A 71 4.01 -9.94 20.52
CA ALA A 71 5.41 -9.56 20.53
C ALA A 71 6.21 -10.25 19.41
N ALA A 72 5.92 -11.52 19.11
CA ALA A 72 6.59 -12.26 18.04
C ALA A 72 6.22 -11.74 16.64
N GLU A 73 4.98 -11.32 16.43
CA GLU A 73 4.63 -10.60 15.21
C GLU A 73 5.33 -9.25 15.15
N GLU A 74 5.20 -8.40 16.16
CA GLU A 74 5.79 -7.05 16.16
C GLU A 74 7.31 -7.07 15.92
N THR A 75 7.98 -8.10 16.42
CA THR A 75 9.40 -8.32 16.16
C THR A 75 9.66 -8.65 14.69
N CYS A 76 8.78 -9.42 14.05
CA CYS A 76 8.81 -9.73 12.62
C CYS A 76 8.60 -8.45 11.79
N GLU A 77 7.55 -7.68 12.09
CA GLU A 77 7.20 -6.37 11.52
C GLU A 77 8.40 -5.41 11.53
N THR A 78 8.95 -5.18 12.73
CA THR A 78 10.06 -4.27 12.99
C THR A 78 11.31 -4.67 12.22
N SER A 79 11.58 -5.98 12.13
CA SER A 79 12.71 -6.49 11.36
C SER A 79 12.55 -6.23 9.86
N VAL A 80 11.33 -6.31 9.33
CA VAL A 80 11.03 -5.97 7.94
C VAL A 80 11.16 -4.47 7.70
N ALA A 81 10.65 -3.64 8.60
CA ALA A 81 10.76 -2.18 8.54
C ALA A 81 12.23 -1.72 8.51
N ALA A 82 13.06 -2.22 9.42
CA ALA A 82 14.49 -1.91 9.44
C ALA A 82 15.21 -2.34 8.14
N ALA A 83 14.88 -3.52 7.62
CA ALA A 83 15.46 -4.03 6.38
C ALA A 83 15.00 -3.23 5.14
N TYR A 84 13.80 -2.64 5.19
CA TYR A 84 13.29 -1.73 4.18
C TYR A 84 14.07 -0.40 4.23
N ASP A 85 14.17 0.21 5.40
CA ASP A 85 14.82 1.51 5.58
C ASP A 85 16.29 1.48 5.14
N ALA A 86 17.02 0.41 5.49
CA ALA A 86 18.41 0.20 5.07
C ALA A 86 18.61 0.14 3.54
N LYS A 87 17.54 -0.14 2.77
CA LYS A 87 17.61 -0.25 1.30
C LYS A 87 17.16 1.00 0.57
N VAL A 88 16.33 1.83 1.21
CA VAL A 88 15.66 2.98 0.59
C VAL A 88 16.33 4.30 0.97
N HIS A 89 16.86 4.44 2.19
CA HIS A 89 17.42 5.71 2.70
C HIS A 89 18.94 5.84 2.50
N GLY A 90 19.44 5.57 1.30
CA GLY A 90 20.86 5.74 0.97
C GLY A 90 21.22 7.18 0.56
N ALA A 91 22.50 7.56 0.69
CA ALA A 91 23.01 8.90 0.37
C ALA A 91 22.74 9.40 -1.07
N THR A 92 22.41 8.51 -2.00
CA THR A 92 22.12 8.84 -3.40
C THR A 92 20.62 9.00 -3.71
N CYS A 93 19.74 8.73 -2.74
CA CYS A 93 18.30 8.84 -2.93
C CYS A 93 17.75 10.16 -2.41
N PRO A 94 16.64 10.66 -2.97
CA PRO A 94 16.10 11.96 -2.60
C PRO A 94 15.81 12.09 -1.10
N THR A 95 16.13 13.25 -0.54
CA THR A 95 15.85 13.58 0.88
C THR A 95 14.35 13.59 1.19
N CYS A 96 13.50 13.72 0.18
CA CYS A 96 12.04 13.71 0.32
C CYS A 96 11.48 12.33 0.73
N PHE A 97 12.27 11.25 0.74
CA PHE A 97 11.87 9.95 1.31
C PHE A 97 11.70 9.96 2.83
N THR A 98 11.88 11.11 3.50
CA THR A 98 11.78 11.22 4.96
C THR A 98 10.49 10.61 5.55
N ASN A 99 9.37 10.61 4.81
CA ASN A 99 8.10 10.03 5.25
C ASN A 99 7.89 8.57 4.82
N LEU A 100 8.68 8.08 3.86
CA LEU A 100 8.60 6.72 3.34
C LEU A 100 9.45 5.78 4.22
N LYS A 101 9.04 5.62 5.48
CA LYS A 101 9.71 4.77 6.48
C LYS A 101 9.11 3.36 6.51
N GLY A 102 9.91 2.39 6.91
CA GLY A 102 9.46 1.01 7.11
C GLY A 102 8.32 0.92 8.12
N SER A 103 8.37 1.71 9.20
CA SER A 103 7.31 1.78 10.20
C SER A 103 5.98 2.30 9.64
N THR A 104 6.01 3.21 8.67
CA THR A 104 4.79 3.67 7.99
C THR A 104 4.13 2.52 7.22
N LEU A 105 4.93 1.65 6.60
CA LEU A 105 4.41 0.48 5.89
C LEU A 105 3.77 -0.54 6.84
N VAL A 106 4.36 -0.75 8.03
CA VAL A 106 3.81 -1.59 9.10
C VAL A 106 2.44 -1.06 9.49
N THR A 107 2.36 0.19 9.96
CA THR A 107 1.10 0.83 10.36
C THR A 107 0.00 0.75 9.30
N ILE A 108 0.36 0.93 8.02
CA ILE A 108 -0.61 0.80 6.92
C ILE A 108 -1.11 -0.64 6.77
N VAL A 109 -0.24 -1.64 6.83
CA VAL A 109 -0.69 -3.03 6.68
C VAL A 109 -1.52 -3.44 7.89
N ASP A 110 -1.11 -3.06 9.10
CA ASP A 110 -1.83 -3.34 10.36
C ASP A 110 -3.23 -2.75 10.33
N SER A 111 -3.37 -1.47 9.97
CA SER A 111 -4.67 -0.80 9.93
C SER A 111 -5.64 -1.46 8.94
N GLN A 112 -5.11 -2.05 7.86
CA GLN A 112 -5.89 -2.71 6.82
C GLN A 112 -6.13 -4.21 7.09
N SER A 113 -5.43 -4.81 8.06
CA SER A 113 -5.52 -6.24 8.40
C SER A 113 -6.95 -6.71 8.65
N GLY A 114 -7.79 -5.85 9.26
CA GLY A 114 -9.18 -6.16 9.56
C GLY A 114 -10.07 -6.44 8.34
N ALA A 115 -9.68 -5.97 7.15
CA ALA A 115 -10.41 -6.29 5.92
C ALA A 115 -10.20 -7.75 5.47
N VAL A 116 -9.07 -8.37 5.87
CA VAL A 116 -8.70 -9.74 5.49
C VAL A 116 -8.98 -10.72 6.62
N TYR A 117 -8.52 -10.40 7.83
CA TYR A 117 -8.69 -11.22 9.04
C TYR A 117 -9.90 -10.73 9.83
N CYS A 118 -11.08 -10.88 9.23
CA CYS A 118 -12.34 -10.37 9.77
C CYS A 118 -13.13 -11.43 10.58
N SER A 119 -12.73 -12.70 10.51
CA SER A 119 -13.40 -13.79 11.21
C SER A 119 -12.90 -13.98 12.64
N GLY A 120 -13.75 -14.52 13.51
CA GLY A 120 -13.39 -14.85 14.89
C GLY A 120 -13.83 -13.80 15.90
N SER A 121 -13.37 -13.97 17.15
CA SER A 121 -13.78 -13.14 18.29
C SER A 121 -12.61 -12.55 19.09
N THR A 122 -11.41 -13.09 18.95
CA THR A 122 -10.20 -12.60 19.62
C THR A 122 -9.53 -11.58 18.73
N ALA A 123 -9.16 -10.41 19.27
CA ALA A 123 -8.40 -9.40 18.54
C ALA A 123 -7.09 -9.99 18.03
N PHE A 124 -6.65 -9.57 16.83
CA PHE A 124 -5.38 -10.01 16.27
C PHE A 124 -4.23 -9.49 17.11
N GLY A 125 -4.17 -8.17 17.34
CA GLY A 125 -3.26 -7.45 18.23
C GLY A 125 -3.86 -6.09 18.60
N THR A 126 -3.08 -5.21 19.24
CA THR A 126 -3.57 -3.88 19.66
C THR A 126 -3.45 -2.81 18.58
N ASP A 127 -2.69 -3.06 17.52
CA ASP A 127 -2.40 -2.17 16.39
C ASP A 127 -2.87 -2.69 15.02
N ASP A 128 -3.28 -3.96 14.91
CA ASP A 128 -3.85 -4.61 13.71
C ASP A 128 -5.26 -4.15 13.30
N GLY A 129 -5.64 -2.92 13.66
CA GLY A 129 -6.95 -2.34 13.38
C GLY A 129 -8.10 -3.17 13.94
N SER A 130 -9.00 -3.62 13.07
CA SER A 130 -10.15 -4.46 13.45
C SER A 130 -9.92 -5.97 13.23
N ALA A 131 -8.68 -6.37 12.96
CA ALA A 131 -8.34 -7.75 12.69
C ALA A 131 -8.61 -8.66 13.88
N LYS A 132 -8.90 -9.92 13.57
CA LYS A 132 -9.23 -10.95 14.52
C LYS A 132 -8.49 -12.23 14.19
N ILE A 133 -8.13 -12.97 15.24
CA ILE A 133 -7.59 -14.32 15.08
C ILE A 133 -8.66 -15.21 14.45
N PRO A 134 -8.36 -15.88 13.31
CA PRO A 134 -9.33 -16.77 12.67
C PRO A 134 -9.81 -17.85 13.65
N PRO A 135 -11.10 -18.24 13.60
CA PRO A 135 -11.68 -19.19 14.56
C PRO A 135 -11.14 -20.62 14.40
N ASP A 136 -10.63 -20.96 13.22
CA ASP A 136 -10.14 -22.29 12.90
C ASP A 136 -9.14 -22.26 11.72
N LYS A 137 -8.47 -23.40 11.48
CA LYS A 137 -7.44 -23.53 10.43
C LYS A 137 -7.99 -23.41 9.01
N ALA A 138 -9.23 -23.81 8.76
CA ALA A 138 -9.81 -23.72 7.41
C ALA A 138 -10.09 -22.24 7.07
N THR A 139 -10.67 -21.51 8.02
CA THR A 139 -10.87 -20.06 7.92
C THR A 139 -9.52 -19.34 7.77
N ALA A 140 -8.53 -19.66 8.61
CA ALA A 140 -7.18 -19.09 8.49
C ALA A 140 -6.58 -19.34 7.10
N LYS A 141 -6.70 -20.55 6.54
CA LYS A 141 -6.18 -20.84 5.19
C LYS A 141 -6.87 -20.01 4.11
N CYS A 142 -8.18 -19.76 4.23
CA CYS A 142 -8.93 -18.93 3.30
C CYS A 142 -8.47 -17.46 3.38
N GLU A 143 -8.45 -16.87 4.58
CA GLU A 143 -8.03 -15.48 4.79
C GLU A 143 -6.56 -15.27 4.38
N ASN A 144 -5.66 -16.21 4.70
CA ASN A 144 -4.26 -16.16 4.26
C ASN A 144 -4.08 -16.25 2.74
N LYS A 145 -4.96 -16.98 2.04
CA LYS A 145 -4.99 -16.99 0.58
C LYS A 145 -5.37 -15.61 0.04
N VAL A 146 -6.34 -14.94 0.67
CA VAL A 146 -6.71 -13.56 0.35
C VAL A 146 -5.54 -12.62 0.63
N ALA A 147 -4.90 -12.68 1.80
CA ALA A 147 -3.71 -11.87 2.13
C ALA A 147 -2.59 -12.04 1.09
N THR A 148 -2.32 -13.29 0.68
CA THR A 148 -1.31 -13.59 -0.35
C THR A 148 -1.69 -12.99 -1.72
N LYS A 149 -2.98 -12.98 -2.07
CA LYS A 149 -3.48 -12.41 -3.32
C LYS A 149 -3.50 -10.88 -3.26
N LEU A 150 -3.77 -10.30 -2.09
CA LEU A 150 -3.70 -8.86 -1.84
C LEU A 150 -2.26 -8.36 -1.99
N ALA A 151 -1.26 -9.05 -1.44
CA ALA A 151 0.15 -8.70 -1.67
C ALA A 151 0.54 -8.74 -3.16
N LYS A 152 -0.12 -9.57 -3.97
CA LYS A 152 0.06 -9.56 -5.44
C LYS A 152 -0.67 -8.39 -6.11
N LEU A 153 -1.85 -8.01 -5.62
CA LEU A 153 -2.57 -6.82 -6.07
C LEU A 153 -1.73 -5.57 -5.84
N VAL A 154 -1.21 -5.37 -4.62
CA VAL A 154 -0.30 -4.27 -4.29
C VAL A 154 0.88 -4.21 -5.26
N GLY A 155 1.55 -5.35 -5.49
CA GLY A 155 2.66 -5.41 -6.43
C GLY A 155 2.28 -5.12 -7.89
N ALA A 156 1.05 -5.44 -8.30
CA ALA A 156 0.56 -5.18 -9.65
C ALA A 156 0.21 -3.69 -9.84
N ILE A 157 -0.54 -3.08 -8.92
CA ILE A 157 -0.88 -1.66 -8.94
C ILE A 157 0.39 -0.80 -8.88
N THR A 158 1.32 -1.07 -7.95
CA THR A 158 2.60 -0.36 -7.93
C THR A 158 3.40 -0.50 -9.23
N ALA A 159 3.29 -1.63 -9.94
CA ALA A 159 3.93 -1.79 -11.24
C ALA A 159 3.24 -0.96 -12.35
N CYS A 160 1.93 -0.76 -12.26
CA CYS A 160 1.17 0.15 -13.10
C CYS A 160 1.66 1.60 -12.89
N HIS A 161 1.74 2.07 -11.64
CA HIS A 161 2.26 3.41 -11.31
C HIS A 161 3.70 3.61 -11.80
N VAL A 162 4.58 2.63 -11.60
CA VAL A 162 5.96 2.70 -12.10
C VAL A 162 6.00 2.75 -13.64
N LYS A 163 5.08 2.09 -14.33
CA LYS A 163 4.98 2.14 -15.79
C LYS A 163 4.48 3.50 -16.24
N ALA A 164 3.44 4.06 -15.61
CA ALA A 164 2.97 5.42 -15.86
C ALA A 164 4.09 6.45 -15.65
N ALA A 165 4.78 6.39 -14.50
CA ALA A 165 5.91 7.26 -14.20
C ALA A 165 7.06 7.15 -15.24
N LYS A 166 7.34 5.95 -15.77
CA LYS A 166 8.32 5.76 -16.86
C LYS A 166 7.87 6.37 -18.18
N VAL A 167 6.58 6.23 -18.51
CA VAL A 167 6.00 6.85 -19.70
C VAL A 167 6.11 8.36 -19.57
N ALA A 168 5.59 8.93 -18.49
CA ALA A 168 5.64 10.36 -18.22
C ALA A 168 7.07 10.93 -18.23
N PHE A 169 8.04 10.23 -17.62
CA PHE A 169 9.45 10.63 -17.66
C PHE A 169 10.02 10.66 -19.09
N LYS A 170 9.63 9.69 -19.94
CA LYS A 170 10.13 9.58 -21.31
C LYS A 170 9.48 10.59 -22.25
N THR A 171 8.17 10.78 -22.14
CA THR A 171 7.38 11.60 -23.05
C THR A 171 7.26 13.05 -22.59
N LYS A 172 7.70 13.35 -21.35
CA LYS A 172 7.58 14.68 -20.73
C LYS A 172 6.13 15.18 -20.76
N ILE A 173 5.18 14.29 -20.48
CA ILE A 173 3.77 14.65 -20.36
C ILE A 173 3.64 15.74 -19.29
N THR A 174 2.94 16.83 -19.63
CA THR A 174 2.75 18.01 -18.78
C THR A 174 1.31 18.19 -18.32
N THR A 175 0.43 17.26 -18.68
CA THR A 175 -1.01 17.29 -18.38
C THR A 175 -1.42 15.96 -17.77
N ASP A 176 -2.45 15.98 -16.94
CA ASP A 176 -3.02 14.76 -16.38
C ASP A 176 -3.45 13.80 -17.52
N GLN A 177 -3.07 12.54 -17.43
CA GLN A 177 -3.39 11.52 -18.42
C GLN A 177 -3.65 10.22 -17.69
N ASN A 178 -4.85 9.68 -17.90
CA ASN A 178 -5.23 8.41 -17.32
C ASN A 178 -4.45 7.23 -17.97
N THR A 179 -3.22 6.94 -17.54
CA THR A 179 -2.31 6.00 -18.23
C THR A 179 -2.12 4.65 -17.54
N ASP A 180 -2.49 4.54 -16.27
CA ASP A 180 -2.39 3.31 -15.47
C ASP A 180 -3.73 2.69 -15.08
N GLN A 181 -4.86 3.41 -15.11
CA GLN A 181 -6.17 2.83 -14.72
C GLN A 181 -6.52 1.51 -15.41
N SER A 182 -6.27 1.40 -16.72
CA SER A 182 -6.53 0.13 -17.43
C SER A 182 -5.67 -1.03 -16.93
N CYS A 183 -4.48 -0.73 -16.40
CA CYS A 183 -3.58 -1.68 -15.75
C CYS A 183 -4.05 -2.00 -14.32
N GLU A 184 -4.47 -1.01 -13.52
CA GLU A 184 -5.09 -1.27 -12.20
C GLU A 184 -6.37 -2.08 -12.32
N ASP A 185 -7.26 -1.74 -13.25
CA ASP A 185 -8.51 -2.47 -13.49
C ASP A 185 -8.26 -3.95 -13.79
N ALA A 186 -7.24 -4.23 -14.60
CA ALA A 186 -6.82 -5.60 -14.86
C ALA A 186 -6.29 -6.30 -13.60
N ALA A 187 -5.53 -5.58 -12.74
CA ALA A 187 -5.02 -6.09 -11.48
C ALA A 187 -6.15 -6.38 -10.47
N LYS A 188 -7.09 -5.45 -10.29
CA LYS A 188 -8.30 -5.60 -9.46
C LYS A 188 -9.17 -6.74 -9.95
N ALA A 189 -9.39 -6.85 -11.27
CA ALA A 189 -10.13 -7.95 -11.88
C ALA A 189 -9.47 -9.31 -11.63
N ALA A 190 -8.13 -9.37 -11.57
CA ALA A 190 -7.42 -10.60 -11.22
C ALA A 190 -7.55 -10.94 -9.73
N PHE A 191 -7.51 -9.95 -8.84
CA PHE A 191 -7.68 -10.15 -7.40
C PHE A 191 -9.09 -10.60 -7.02
N THR A 192 -10.11 -9.96 -7.58
CA THR A 192 -11.54 -10.24 -7.29
C THR A 192 -12.00 -11.63 -7.73
N LYS A 193 -11.22 -12.34 -8.56
CA LYS A 193 -11.42 -13.77 -8.88
C LYS A 193 -10.95 -14.73 -7.79
N THR A 194 -10.40 -14.23 -6.68
CA THR A 194 -9.96 -15.06 -5.56
C THR A 194 -11.17 -15.75 -4.93
N SER A 195 -11.13 -17.08 -4.76
CA SER A 195 -12.18 -17.78 -4.02
C SER A 195 -12.08 -17.47 -2.52
N THR A 196 -13.20 -17.04 -1.94
CA THR A 196 -13.43 -16.79 -0.50
C THR A 196 -14.17 -17.94 0.18
N THR A 197 -14.14 -19.13 -0.43
CA THR A 197 -14.74 -20.34 0.15
C THR A 197 -14.04 -20.67 1.48
N GLY A 198 -14.75 -20.49 2.59
CA GLY A 198 -14.21 -20.65 3.94
C GLY A 198 -13.90 -19.34 4.68
N CYS A 199 -14.14 -18.17 4.08
CA CYS A 199 -13.98 -16.86 4.71
C CYS A 199 -14.99 -15.85 4.15
N THR A 200 -16.25 -15.97 4.58
CA THR A 200 -17.39 -15.19 4.05
C THR A 200 -17.39 -13.72 4.48
N CYS A 201 -16.60 -13.35 5.48
CA CYS A 201 -16.49 -11.96 5.94
C CYS A 201 -15.69 -11.08 4.96
N VAL A 202 -14.90 -11.67 4.06
CA VAL A 202 -14.02 -10.95 3.13
C VAL A 202 -14.82 -10.32 2.00
N ASN A 203 -14.66 -9.01 1.79
CA ASN A 203 -15.19 -8.29 0.64
C ASN A 203 -14.07 -7.93 -0.34
N LEU A 204 -13.86 -8.76 -1.37
CA LEU A 204 -12.79 -8.57 -2.34
C LEU A 204 -12.89 -7.27 -3.13
N LYS A 205 -14.11 -6.79 -3.43
CA LYS A 205 -14.25 -5.54 -4.19
C LYS A 205 -13.79 -4.35 -3.35
N SER A 206 -14.29 -4.26 -2.12
CA SER A 206 -13.90 -3.19 -1.17
C SER A 206 -12.39 -3.20 -0.90
N ILE A 207 -11.80 -4.38 -0.71
CA ILE A 207 -10.34 -4.51 -0.55
C ILE A 207 -9.62 -4.00 -1.81
N ALA A 208 -10.08 -4.36 -3.00
CA ALA A 208 -9.45 -3.94 -4.25
C ALA A 208 -9.48 -2.41 -4.42
N ASP A 209 -10.67 -1.81 -4.27
CA ASP A 209 -10.88 -0.37 -4.41
C ASP A 209 -10.07 0.41 -3.36
N ASN A 210 -10.08 -0.03 -2.10
CA ASN A 210 -9.31 0.63 -1.04
C ASN A 210 -7.79 0.50 -1.23
N THR A 211 -7.33 -0.61 -1.84
CA THR A 211 -5.91 -0.82 -2.11
C THR A 211 -5.40 0.11 -3.20
N GLU A 212 -6.18 0.28 -4.28
CA GLU A 212 -5.92 1.26 -5.33
C GLU A 212 -5.85 2.67 -4.74
N ASN A 213 -6.94 3.16 -4.14
CA ASN A 213 -7.01 4.50 -3.55
C ASN A 213 -5.84 4.82 -2.60
N LEU A 214 -5.45 3.85 -1.78
CA LEU A 214 -4.32 3.99 -0.85
C LEU A 214 -2.98 4.11 -1.59
N LEU A 215 -2.76 3.30 -2.62
CA LEU A 215 -1.53 3.32 -3.40
C LEU A 215 -1.44 4.55 -4.30
N ASP A 216 -2.56 5.03 -4.81
CA ASP A 216 -2.64 6.25 -5.62
C ASP A 216 -2.22 7.45 -4.77
N PHE A 217 -2.79 7.55 -3.57
CA PHE A 217 -2.39 8.55 -2.59
C PHE A 217 -0.92 8.41 -2.18
N ALA A 218 -0.42 7.18 -2.01
CA ALA A 218 0.95 6.93 -1.60
C ALA A 218 2.00 7.23 -2.70
N ASN A 219 1.60 7.44 -3.95
CA ASN A 219 2.51 7.77 -5.05
C ASN A 219 3.37 9.00 -4.75
N GLU A 220 2.79 10.01 -4.09
CA GLU A 220 3.51 11.22 -3.69
C GLU A 220 4.68 10.94 -2.74
N SER A 221 4.58 9.89 -1.93
CA SER A 221 5.65 9.48 -1.01
C SER A 221 6.80 8.77 -1.73
N ILE A 222 6.52 8.11 -2.86
CA ILE A 222 7.50 7.35 -3.65
C ILE A 222 8.16 8.23 -4.72
N PHE A 223 7.40 9.08 -5.39
CA PHE A 223 7.90 9.95 -6.47
C PHE A 223 8.20 11.38 -5.99
N CYS A 224 8.36 11.57 -4.69
CA CYS A 224 8.43 12.85 -3.98
C CYS A 224 9.42 13.91 -4.50
N ALA A 225 10.41 13.55 -5.32
CA ALA A 225 11.44 14.48 -5.78
C ALA A 225 11.02 15.27 -7.01
N SER A 226 9.81 15.03 -7.49
CA SER A 226 9.38 15.65 -8.72
C SER A 226 9.20 17.14 -8.50
N PRO A 227 9.64 17.95 -9.47
CA PRO A 227 9.60 19.38 -9.32
C PRO A 227 8.15 19.85 -9.28
N SER A 228 7.70 20.38 -8.13
CA SER A 228 6.47 21.13 -8.06
C SER A 228 6.55 22.28 -9.07
N GLY A 229 5.72 22.26 -10.10
CA GLY A 229 5.65 23.34 -11.08
C GLY A 229 6.51 23.23 -12.35
N ALA A 230 7.44 22.29 -12.52
CA ALA A 230 8.34 22.33 -13.70
C ALA A 230 7.73 21.85 -15.04
N PHE A 231 6.41 21.67 -15.08
CA PHE A 231 5.67 21.46 -16.33
C PHE A 231 4.50 22.46 -16.51
N VAL A 232 4.35 23.40 -15.58
CA VAL A 232 3.38 24.51 -15.66
C VAL A 232 4.09 25.84 -15.81
N ASP A 233 5.03 25.93 -16.75
CA ASP A 233 5.36 27.20 -17.36
C ASP A 233 5.53 26.94 -18.85
N GLY A 234 4.42 27.06 -19.57
CA GLY A 234 4.39 27.06 -21.03
C GLY A 234 5.06 28.31 -21.59
N THR A 235 6.39 28.40 -21.49
CA THR A 235 7.16 29.30 -22.33
C THR A 235 7.97 28.49 -23.35
N PRO A 236 7.59 28.53 -24.64
CA PRO A 236 8.43 27.98 -25.69
C PRO A 236 9.69 28.84 -25.78
N GLY A 237 10.85 28.19 -25.79
CA GLY A 237 12.03 28.75 -26.43
C GLY A 237 11.85 28.78 -27.94
#